data_AF-A0A177L0Y4-F1
#
_entry.id   AF-A0A177L0Y4-F1
#
_cell.length_a   1.000
_cell.length_b   1.000
_cell.length_c   1.000
_cell.angle_alpha   90.00
_cell.angle_beta   90.00
_cell.angle_gamma   90.00
#
_symmetry.space_group_name_H-M   'P 1'
#
loop_
_entity.id
_entity.type
_entity.pdbx_description
1 polymer ?
#
loop_
_entity_poly.entity_id
_entity_poly.type
_entity_poly.pdbx_seq_one_letter_code
_entity_poly.pdbx_strand_id
1 'polypeptide(L)'
;MSKHALFSWLKKQFPNAQLQIGRDFRVLHPNGTISVFIYLEEKMPLKTWYEHQDQYVLAGVHPIWILDADEYVHYSKSKYALGARIRNHIPKAIFNETGFCYYLEKRTHRFIIDIAFNSREIWLYKHGRALSHLYDFHDPFQQECNLEDAYFLNGLIVYKKVEARMLEKRND
;
A
#
# COMPACT_ATOMS: atom_id res chain seq x y z
N MET A 1 10.11 -14.49 0.79
CA MET A 1 10.31 -14.23 2.24
C MET A 1 9.24 -13.33 2.82
N SER A 2 8.85 -12.20 2.19
CA SER A 2 7.79 -11.32 2.73
C SER A 2 6.42 -11.98 2.91
N LYS A 3 5.99 -12.88 2.01
CA LYS A 3 4.76 -13.68 2.22
C LYS A 3 4.82 -14.50 3.51
N HIS A 4 5.98 -15.06 3.85
CA HIS A 4 6.17 -15.79 5.10
C HIS A 4 6.18 -14.85 6.31
N ALA A 5 6.85 -13.69 6.22
CA ALA A 5 6.83 -12.68 7.28
C ALA A 5 5.40 -12.16 7.54
N LEU A 6 4.67 -11.84 6.47
CA LEU A 6 3.27 -11.43 6.53
C LEU A 6 2.40 -12.54 7.14
N PHE A 7 2.56 -13.79 6.72
CA PHE A 7 1.82 -14.92 7.30
C PHE A 7 2.10 -15.09 8.80
N SER A 8 3.37 -15.03 9.19
CA SER A 8 3.79 -15.11 10.60
C SER A 8 3.23 -13.96 11.42
N TRP A 9 3.22 -12.75 10.86
CA TRP A 9 2.58 -11.59 11.47
C TRP A 9 1.07 -11.79 11.61
N LEU A 10 0.36 -12.22 10.56
CA LEU A 10 -1.08 -12.49 10.60
C LEU A 10 -1.46 -13.52 11.68
N LYS A 11 -0.68 -14.59 11.84
CA LYS A 11 -0.88 -15.57 12.91
C LYS A 11 -0.78 -14.97 14.31
N LYS A 12 0.15 -14.04 14.52
CA LYS A 12 0.31 -13.34 15.80
C LYS A 12 -0.82 -12.36 16.05
N GLN A 13 -1.23 -11.61 15.02
CA GLN A 13 -2.30 -10.62 15.13
C GLN A 13 -3.68 -11.26 15.34
N PHE A 14 -3.91 -12.44 14.77
CA PHE A 14 -5.20 -13.12 14.81
C PHE A 14 -5.08 -14.56 15.34
N PRO A 15 -4.72 -14.75 16.63
CA PRO A 15 -4.47 -16.08 17.19
C PRO A 15 -5.72 -16.98 17.19
N ASN A 16 -6.92 -16.37 17.20
CA ASN A 16 -8.21 -17.07 17.22
C ASN A 16 -8.90 -17.13 15.86
N ALA A 17 -8.28 -16.60 14.79
CA ALA A 17 -8.87 -16.61 13.46
C ALA A 17 -8.46 -17.85 12.67
N GLN A 18 -9.32 -18.28 11.76
CA GLN A 18 -8.94 -19.29 10.78
C GLN A 18 -8.22 -18.60 9.62
N LEU A 19 -6.95 -18.97 9.42
CA LEU A 19 -6.11 -18.44 8.37
C LEU A 19 -6.02 -19.42 7.20
N GLN A 20 -6.49 -19.03 6.02
CA GLN A 20 -6.36 -19.80 4.79
C GLN A 20 -5.26 -19.21 3.92
N ILE A 21 -4.42 -20.08 3.36
CA ILE A 21 -3.29 -19.70 2.51
C ILE A 21 -3.60 -20.11 1.08
N GLY A 22 -3.65 -19.13 0.18
CA GLY A 22 -3.72 -19.35 -1.26
C GLY A 22 -2.76 -18.40 -1.98
N ARG A 23 -3.25 -17.78 -3.07
CA ARG A 23 -2.58 -16.62 -3.67
C ARG A 23 -2.62 -15.41 -2.73
N ASP A 24 -3.73 -15.28 -2.01
CA ASP A 24 -4.05 -14.32 -0.97
C ASP A 24 -4.08 -15.01 0.41
N PHE A 25 -3.97 -14.22 1.48
CA PHE A 25 -4.20 -14.70 2.85
C PHE A 25 -5.60 -14.29 3.29
N ARG A 26 -6.44 -15.26 3.62
CA ARG A 26 -7.81 -14.98 4.10
C ARG A 26 -7.87 -15.21 5.60
N VAL A 27 -8.30 -14.17 6.32
CA VAL A 27 -8.51 -14.19 7.76
C VAL A 27 -10.01 -14.21 8.02
N LEU A 28 -10.53 -15.34 8.49
CA LEU A 28 -11.90 -15.45 9.00
C LEU A 28 -11.89 -15.10 10.48
N HIS A 29 -12.42 -13.93 10.81
CA HIS A 29 -12.50 -13.43 12.18
C HIS A 29 -13.62 -14.13 12.97
N PRO A 30 -13.52 -14.23 14.31
CA PRO A 30 -14.56 -14.85 15.14
C PRO A 30 -15.96 -14.23 15.00
N ASN A 31 -16.04 -12.96 14.61
CA ASN A 31 -17.30 -12.27 14.34
C ASN A 31 -17.91 -12.60 12.96
N GLY A 32 -17.32 -13.52 12.20
CA GLY A 32 -17.77 -13.94 10.88
C GLY A 32 -17.29 -13.07 9.72
N THR A 33 -16.59 -11.95 9.99
CA THR A 33 -16.04 -11.10 8.94
C THR A 33 -14.79 -11.72 8.29
N ILE A 34 -14.57 -11.41 7.02
CA ILE A 34 -13.42 -11.91 6.25
C ILE A 34 -12.57 -10.73 5.79
N SER A 35 -11.30 -10.74 6.18
CA SER A 35 -10.29 -9.83 5.62
C SER A 35 -9.38 -10.61 4.67
N VAL A 36 -9.06 -10.02 3.53
CA VAL A 36 -8.15 -10.62 2.56
C VAL A 36 -6.90 -9.77 2.47
N PHE A 37 -5.73 -10.36 2.75
CA PHE A 37 -4.44 -9.69 2.63
C PHE A 37 -3.74 -10.19 1.37
N ILE A 38 -3.38 -9.26 0.49
CA ILE A 38 -2.76 -9.55 -0.80
C ILE A 38 -1.36 -8.97 -0.81
N TYR A 39 -0.34 -9.82 -0.92
CA TYR A 39 1.02 -9.36 -1.16
C TYR A 39 1.33 -9.35 -2.66
N LEU A 40 1.46 -8.16 -3.23
CA LEU A 40 1.72 -7.97 -4.65
C LEU A 40 3.23 -7.82 -4.89
N GLU A 41 3.84 -8.91 -5.34
CA GLU A 41 5.30 -9.04 -5.48
C GLU A 41 5.84 -8.76 -6.89
N GLU A 42 4.95 -8.56 -7.85
CA GLU A 42 5.27 -8.37 -9.27
C GLU A 42 4.43 -7.24 -9.86
N LYS A 43 4.95 -6.63 -10.94
CA LYS A 43 4.21 -5.61 -11.69
C LYS A 43 2.91 -6.18 -12.24
N MET A 44 1.81 -5.68 -11.72
CA MET A 44 0.48 -5.90 -12.26
C MET A 44 0.04 -4.70 -13.12
N PRO A 45 -0.61 -4.92 -14.28
CA PRO A 45 -1.29 -3.84 -14.98
C PRO A 45 -2.41 -3.24 -14.13
N LEU A 46 -2.56 -1.91 -14.16
CA LEU A 46 -3.59 -1.22 -13.38
C LEU A 46 -5.01 -1.75 -13.66
N LYS A 47 -5.32 -2.07 -14.92
CA LYS A 47 -6.62 -2.63 -15.29
C LYS A 47 -6.89 -3.96 -14.58
N THR A 48 -5.90 -4.84 -14.53
CA THR A 48 -6.00 -6.14 -13.82
C THR A 48 -6.15 -5.93 -12.32
N TRP A 49 -5.51 -4.90 -11.76
CA TRP A 49 -5.72 -4.55 -10.35
C TRP A 49 -7.18 -4.15 -10.08
N TYR A 50 -7.78 -3.30 -10.92
CA TYR A 50 -9.20 -2.96 -10.79
C TYR A 50 -10.11 -4.19 -10.92
N GLU A 51 -9.85 -5.08 -11.88
CA GLU A 51 -10.62 -6.32 -12.04
C GLU A 51 -10.58 -7.18 -10.76
N HIS A 52 -9.42 -7.29 -10.11
CA HIS A 52 -9.30 -8.01 -8.83
C HIS A 52 -9.98 -7.27 -7.67
N GLN A 53 -9.81 -5.95 -7.61
CA GLN A 53 -10.44 -5.11 -6.60
C GLN A 53 -11.97 -5.28 -6.64
N ASP A 54 -12.57 -5.21 -7.83
CA ASP A 54 -14.00 -5.40 -8.05
C ASP A 54 -14.46 -6.81 -7.63
N GLN A 55 -13.69 -7.85 -7.95
CA GLN A 55 -14.01 -9.23 -7.53
C GLN A 55 -14.07 -9.37 -6.00
N TYR A 56 -13.14 -8.74 -5.28
CA TYR A 56 -13.15 -8.76 -3.82
C TYR A 56 -14.34 -7.98 -3.25
N VAL A 57 -14.61 -6.78 -3.77
CA VAL A 57 -15.75 -5.95 -3.34
C VAL A 57 -17.08 -6.66 -3.60
N LEU A 58 -17.26 -7.27 -4.78
CA LEU A 58 -18.46 -8.04 -5.14
C LEU A 58 -18.66 -9.28 -4.26
N ALA A 59 -17.57 -9.89 -3.78
CA ALA A 59 -17.62 -11.00 -2.83
C ALA A 59 -17.86 -10.56 -1.37
N GLY A 60 -18.04 -9.25 -1.11
CA GLY A 60 -18.25 -8.70 0.22
C GLY A 60 -17.03 -8.81 1.14
N VAL A 61 -15.83 -8.93 0.58
CA VAL A 61 -14.59 -9.02 1.36
C VAL A 61 -13.78 -7.74 1.21
N HIS A 62 -13.09 -7.34 2.27
CA HIS A 62 -12.25 -6.15 2.26
C HIS A 62 -10.80 -6.53 1.89
N PRO A 63 -10.30 -6.14 0.71
CA PRO A 63 -8.93 -6.43 0.30
C PRO A 63 -7.95 -5.42 0.90
N ILE A 64 -6.89 -5.93 1.51
CA ILE A 64 -5.77 -5.17 2.05
C ILE A 64 -4.57 -5.46 1.17
N TRP A 65 -4.27 -4.51 0.29
CA TRP A 65 -3.15 -4.60 -0.64
C TRP A 65 -1.85 -4.17 0.05
N ILE A 66 -0.87 -5.08 0.06
CA ILE A 66 0.48 -4.84 0.55
C ILE A 66 1.41 -5.00 -0.64
N LEU A 67 2.05 -3.89 -1.03
CA LEU A 67 2.89 -3.84 -2.20
C LEU A 67 4.33 -4.19 -1.85
N ASP A 68 5.03 -4.88 -2.73
CA ASP A 68 6.47 -5.04 -2.55
C ASP A 68 7.18 -3.68 -2.64
N ALA A 69 7.88 -3.30 -1.58
CA ALA A 69 8.56 -2.03 -1.52
C ALA A 69 9.63 -1.92 -2.63
N ASP A 70 10.35 -3.00 -2.91
CA ASP A 70 11.41 -3.00 -3.92
C ASP A 70 10.89 -2.75 -5.34
N GLU A 71 9.61 -3.00 -5.58
CA GLU A 71 8.96 -2.89 -6.89
C GLU A 71 8.13 -1.61 -7.01
N TYR A 72 7.45 -1.25 -5.93
CA TYR A 72 6.50 -0.14 -5.95
C TYR A 72 7.07 1.15 -5.36
N VAL A 73 8.18 1.09 -4.61
CA VAL A 73 8.89 2.21 -3.98
C VAL A 73 10.06 2.70 -4.82
N HIS A 74 9.75 3.31 -5.96
CA HIS A 74 10.74 3.81 -6.90
C HIS A 74 10.61 5.31 -7.17
N TYR A 75 11.72 6.03 -6.98
CA TYR A 75 11.80 7.46 -7.30
C TYR A 75 12.34 7.73 -8.70
N SER A 76 11.86 8.83 -9.26
CA SER A 76 12.30 9.41 -10.52
C SER A 76 13.77 9.79 -10.43
N LYS A 77 14.54 9.40 -11.45
CA LYS A 77 15.92 9.82 -11.65
C LYS A 77 16.02 11.14 -12.43
N SER A 78 14.89 11.77 -12.77
CA SER A 78 14.89 13.05 -13.48
C SER A 78 15.45 14.15 -12.58
N LYS A 79 16.45 14.87 -13.08
CA LYS A 79 17.01 16.05 -12.39
C LYS A 79 15.97 17.13 -12.07
N TYR A 80 14.87 17.17 -12.82
CA TYR A 80 13.81 18.17 -12.65
C TYR A 80 12.73 17.76 -11.64
N ALA A 81 12.66 16.47 -11.30
CA ALA A 81 11.62 15.90 -10.45
C ALA A 81 12.25 14.86 -9.51
N LEU A 82 13.40 15.19 -8.92
CA LEU A 82 14.09 14.34 -7.97
C LEU A 82 13.19 14.11 -6.75
N GLY A 83 13.07 12.86 -6.32
CA GLY A 83 12.15 12.48 -5.23
C GLY A 83 10.68 12.37 -5.65
N ALA A 84 10.32 12.69 -6.91
CA ALA A 84 9.01 12.32 -7.43
C ALA A 84 8.93 10.80 -7.57
N ARG A 85 7.74 10.22 -7.40
CA ARG A 85 7.52 8.81 -7.67
C ARG A 85 7.56 8.52 -9.16
N ILE A 86 8.20 7.41 -9.54
CA ILE A 86 7.98 6.85 -10.88
C ILE A 86 6.51 6.45 -10.95
N ARG A 87 5.81 6.87 -12.01
CA ARG A 87 4.38 6.61 -12.20
C ARG A 87 4.09 5.11 -12.15
N ASN A 88 3.73 4.63 -10.97
CA ASN A 88 3.08 3.35 -10.77
C ASN A 88 1.66 3.66 -10.34
N HIS A 89 0.70 3.35 -11.20
CA HIS A 89 -0.68 3.77 -11.00
C HIS A 89 -1.41 2.95 -9.94
N ILE A 90 -0.92 1.76 -9.58
CA ILE A 90 -1.54 0.92 -8.54
C ILE A 90 -1.46 1.58 -7.15
N PRO A 91 -0.27 2.02 -6.66
CA PRO A 91 -0.20 2.79 -5.42
C PRO A 91 -1.15 3.99 -5.41
N LYS A 92 -1.19 4.77 -6.50
CA LYS A 92 -2.07 5.93 -6.55
C LYS A 92 -3.55 5.52 -6.52
N ALA A 93 -3.93 4.43 -7.19
CA ALA A 93 -5.29 3.93 -7.18
C ALA A 93 -5.71 3.45 -5.77
N ILE A 94 -4.87 2.63 -5.11
CA ILE A 94 -5.10 2.19 -3.72
C ILE A 94 -5.21 3.41 -2.80
N PHE A 95 -4.30 4.38 -2.94
CA PHE A 95 -4.33 5.60 -2.13
C PHE A 95 -5.60 6.42 -2.36
N ASN A 96 -6.07 6.55 -3.60
CA ASN A 96 -7.29 7.29 -3.89
C ASN A 96 -8.54 6.59 -3.32
N GLU A 97 -8.53 5.26 -3.21
CA GLU A 97 -9.65 4.50 -2.63
C GLU A 97 -9.62 4.46 -1.10
N THR A 98 -8.43 4.41 -0.50
CA THR A 98 -8.28 4.11 0.93
C THR A 98 -7.70 5.26 1.75
N GLY A 99 -7.06 6.23 1.09
CA GLY A 99 -6.32 7.33 1.73
C GLY A 99 -4.90 6.97 2.18
N PHE A 100 -4.43 5.74 1.94
CA PHE A 100 -3.11 5.25 2.30
C PHE A 100 -2.61 4.12 1.37
N CYS A 101 -1.35 3.70 1.52
CA CYS A 101 -0.79 2.54 0.84
C CYS A 101 0.16 1.76 1.74
N TYR A 102 0.08 0.43 1.72
CA TYR A 102 0.99 -0.42 2.47
C TYR A 102 2.09 -0.97 1.57
N TYR A 103 3.32 -0.94 2.07
CA TYR A 103 4.45 -1.62 1.44
C TYR A 103 5.20 -2.47 2.46
N LEU A 104 5.76 -3.58 1.99
CA LEU A 104 6.60 -4.46 2.79
C LEU A 104 7.86 -4.83 2.02
N GLU A 105 9.01 -4.49 2.58
CA GLU A 105 10.33 -4.79 2.02
C GLU A 105 10.71 -6.26 2.25
N LYS A 106 11.15 -6.94 1.17
CA LYS A 106 11.40 -8.40 1.15
C LYS A 106 12.45 -8.88 2.14
N ARG A 107 13.49 -8.08 2.37
CA ARG A 107 14.71 -8.51 3.07
C ARG A 107 14.74 -8.09 4.53
N THR A 108 14.30 -6.87 4.81
CA THR A 108 14.37 -6.24 6.13
C THR A 108 13.07 -6.42 6.92
N HIS A 109 11.98 -6.78 6.24
CA HIS A 109 10.61 -6.73 6.77
C HIS A 109 10.21 -5.32 7.28
N ARG A 110 10.82 -4.29 6.70
CA ARG A 110 10.41 -2.91 6.91
C ARG A 110 9.04 -2.71 6.30
N PHE A 111 8.09 -2.33 7.15
CA PHE A 111 6.72 -2.05 6.79
C PHE A 111 6.54 -0.54 6.67
N ILE A 112 5.94 -0.11 5.59
CA ILE A 112 5.83 1.29 5.21
C ILE A 112 4.35 1.57 4.98
N ILE A 113 3.85 2.64 5.59
CA ILE A 113 2.49 3.12 5.34
C ILE A 113 2.61 4.50 4.72
N ASP A 114 2.25 4.66 3.46
CA ASP A 114 2.25 5.97 2.80
C ASP A 114 0.88 6.63 2.91
N ILE A 115 0.75 7.63 3.77
CA ILE A 115 -0.52 8.35 4.02
C ILE A 115 -0.60 9.71 3.33
N ALA A 116 0.36 10.09 2.46
CA ALA A 116 0.41 11.43 1.91
C ALA A 116 0.99 11.52 0.49
N PHE A 117 0.15 11.32 -0.53
CA PHE A 117 0.48 11.63 -1.92
C PHE A 117 0.17 13.10 -2.26
N ASN A 118 1.20 13.90 -2.56
CA ASN A 118 1.04 15.27 -3.04
C ASN A 118 1.37 15.35 -4.53
N SER A 119 0.55 16.05 -5.32
CA SER A 119 0.84 16.26 -6.74
C SER A 119 1.34 17.68 -6.97
N ARG A 120 2.42 17.83 -7.73
CA ARG A 120 2.99 19.14 -8.11
C ARG A 120 3.22 19.18 -9.60
N GLU A 121 2.79 20.28 -10.22
CA GLU A 121 3.08 20.57 -11.62
C GLU A 121 4.50 21.14 -11.76
N ILE A 122 5.28 20.57 -12.66
CA ILE A 122 6.63 20.99 -12.98
C ILE A 122 6.70 21.35 -14.46
N TRP A 123 7.16 22.57 -14.73
CA TRP A 123 7.30 23.09 -16.09
C TRP A 123 8.70 22.79 -16.63
N LEU A 124 8.75 22.11 -17.77
CA LEU A 124 9.97 21.75 -18.48
C LEU A 124 10.02 22.50 -19.82
N TYR A 125 11.15 23.13 -20.12
CA TYR A 125 11.38 23.74 -21.43
C TYR A 125 12.05 22.74 -22.37
N LYS A 126 11.39 22.40 -23.48
CA LYS A 126 11.91 21.49 -24.51
C LYS A 126 11.62 22.04 -25.90
N HIS A 127 12.65 22.17 -26.74
CA HIS A 127 12.55 22.73 -28.11
C HIS A 127 11.82 24.10 -28.16
N GLY A 128 12.11 25.00 -27.22
CA GLY A 128 11.51 26.33 -27.16
C GLY A 128 10.05 26.37 -26.68
N ARG A 129 9.47 25.24 -26.28
CA ARG A 129 8.11 25.16 -25.71
C ARG A 129 8.16 24.81 -24.23
N ALA A 130 7.32 25.46 -23.44
CA ALA A 130 7.07 25.09 -22.05
C ALA A 130 6.04 23.96 -22.02
N LEU A 131 6.42 22.82 -21.43
CA LEU A 131 5.55 21.66 -21.22
C LEU A 131 5.38 21.48 -19.73
N SER A 132 4.14 21.46 -19.25
CA SER A 132 3.86 21.12 -17.86
C SER A 132 3.68 19.62 -17.70
N HIS A 133 4.22 19.09 -16.62
CA HIS A 133 4.05 17.70 -16.24
C HIS A 133 3.68 17.61 -14.76
N LEU A 134 2.59 16.91 -14.47
CA LEU A 134 2.22 16.57 -13.11
C LEU A 134 3.05 15.40 -12.61
N TYR A 135 3.69 15.59 -11.46
CA TYR A 135 4.45 14.60 -10.72
C TYR A 135 3.83 14.38 -9.35
N ASP A 136 3.79 13.13 -8.90
CA ASP A 136 3.44 12.81 -7.51
C ASP A 136 4.71 12.74 -6.66
N PHE A 137 4.67 13.40 -5.51
CA PHE A 137 5.71 13.45 -4.50
C PHE A 137 5.19 12.92 -3.18
N HIS A 138 6.02 12.12 -2.51
CA HIS A 138 5.73 11.50 -1.23
C HIS A 138 7.02 10.93 -0.67
N ASP A 139 7.08 10.85 0.66
CA ASP A 139 8.19 10.24 1.39
C ASP A 139 7.64 9.14 2.31
N PRO A 140 7.32 7.95 1.75
CA PRO A 140 6.88 6.80 2.52
C PRO A 140 7.81 6.44 3.69
N PHE A 141 9.10 6.70 3.57
CA PHE A 141 10.09 6.26 4.55
C PHE A 141 10.05 7.03 5.87
N GLN A 142 9.42 8.21 5.90
CA GLN A 142 9.11 8.87 7.19
C GLN A 142 8.02 8.13 7.98
N GLN A 143 7.38 7.15 7.35
CA GLN A 143 6.19 6.48 7.86
C GLN A 143 6.40 4.96 7.95
N GLU A 144 7.61 4.55 8.30
CA GLU A 144 8.01 3.14 8.41
C GLU A 144 8.17 2.63 9.84
N CYS A 145 8.04 1.32 9.97
CA CYS A 145 8.30 0.55 11.19
C CYS A 145 8.78 -0.86 10.82
N ASN A 146 9.17 -1.67 11.81
CA ASN A 146 9.26 -3.11 11.56
C ASN A 146 7.84 -3.65 11.47
N LEU A 147 7.61 -4.65 10.59
CA LEU A 147 6.29 -5.29 10.49
C LEU A 147 5.76 -5.78 11.85
N GLU A 148 6.64 -6.26 12.74
CA GLU A 148 6.28 -6.73 14.08
C GLU A 148 5.75 -5.62 15.02
N ASP A 149 6.10 -4.35 14.75
CA ASP A 149 5.61 -3.19 15.51
C ASP A 149 4.25 -2.69 14.97
N ALA A 150 3.85 -3.15 13.78
CA ALA A 150 2.55 -2.87 13.19
C ALA A 150 1.49 -3.81 13.76
N TYR A 151 0.26 -3.32 13.85
CA TYR A 151 -0.87 -4.07 14.39
C TYR A 151 -2.16 -3.76 13.64
N PHE A 152 -3.14 -4.66 13.74
CA PHE A 152 -4.40 -4.51 13.04
C PHE A 152 -5.44 -3.80 13.90
N LEU A 153 -6.03 -2.72 13.40
CA LEU A 153 -7.04 -1.93 14.10
C LEU A 153 -8.16 -1.54 13.15
N ASN A 154 -9.39 -1.97 13.47
CA ASN A 154 -10.62 -1.61 12.75
C ASN A 154 -10.62 -1.89 11.24
N GLY A 155 -9.82 -2.81 10.71
CA GLY A 155 -9.69 -3.02 9.25
C GLY A 155 -8.43 -2.42 8.64
N LEU A 156 -7.61 -1.73 9.43
CA LEU A 156 -6.38 -1.08 9.01
C LEU A 156 -5.17 -1.76 9.61
N ILE A 157 -4.04 -1.71 8.91
CA ILE A 157 -2.73 -2.00 9.51
C ILE A 157 -2.15 -0.65 9.94
N VAL A 158 -1.83 -0.49 11.22
CA VAL A 158 -1.33 0.77 11.78
C VAL A 158 -0.10 0.54 12.64
N TYR A 159 0.58 1.62 12.97
CA TYR A 159 1.54 1.65 14.07
C TYR A 159 1.50 3.02 14.73
N LYS A 160 2.05 3.11 15.96
CA LYS A 160 1.82 4.22 16.89
C LYS A 160 2.05 5.63 16.31
N LYS A 161 3.00 5.83 15.39
CA LYS A 161 3.30 7.19 14.87
C LYS A 161 2.30 7.70 13.84
N VAL A 162 1.57 6.81 13.15
CA VAL A 162 0.65 7.20 12.06
C VAL A 162 -0.82 6.89 12.37
N GLU A 163 -1.08 6.15 13.45
CA GLU A 163 -2.42 5.74 13.88
C GLU A 163 -3.43 6.89 13.89
N ALA A 164 -3.15 7.98 14.61
CA ALA A 164 -4.06 9.12 14.72
C ALA A 164 -4.42 9.69 13.33
N ARG A 165 -3.42 9.89 12.47
CA ARG A 165 -3.59 10.40 11.10
C ARG A 165 -4.38 9.46 10.20
N MET A 166 -4.24 8.14 10.40
CA MET A 166 -4.98 7.14 9.64
C MET A 166 -6.44 7.04 10.09
N LEU A 167 -6.69 7.17 11.39
CA LEU A 167 -8.04 7.16 11.95
C LEU A 167 -8.83 8.42 11.58
N GLU A 168 -8.18 9.59 11.55
CA GLU A 168 -8.77 10.85 11.07
C GLU A 168 -9.22 10.71 9.60
N LYS A 169 -8.29 10.31 8.71
CA LYS A 169 -8.55 10.14 7.27
C LYS A 169 -9.66 9.17 6.89
N ARG A 170 -10.06 8.28 7.79
CA ARG A 170 -11.13 7.31 7.54
C ARG A 170 -12.52 7.88 7.80
N ASN A 171 -12.60 8.92 8.64
CA ASN A 171 -13.87 9.55 9.01
C ASN A 171 -14.24 10.72 8.08
N ASP A 172 -13.35 11.08 7.14
CA ASP A 172 -13.54 12.07 6.09
C ASP A 172 -14.12 11.43 4.81
#